data_AF-A0A2T2NFK8-F1
#
_entry.id   AF-A0A2T2NFK8-F1
#
_cell.length_a   1.000
_cell.length_b   1.000
_cell.length_c   1.000
_cell.angle_alpha   90.00
_cell.angle_beta   90.00
_cell.angle_gamma   90.00
#
_symmetry.space_group_name_H-M   'P 1'
#
loop_
_entity.id
_entity.type
_entity.pdbx_description
1 polymer ?
#
loop_
_entity_poly.entity_id
_entity_poly.type
_entity_poly.pdbx_seq_one_letter_code
_entity_poly.pdbx_strand_id
1 'polypeptide(L)'
;MRTRPLLTLLPMALPALTHASPQPALVAEEYMHLMPRNTLFFRQTTDLQSFTSALGGAAADSITNSGDSERPFQVDGDTFTDFESAGQRSCDNQFNECSQRANEQGNKGDFKVEDCDDQKDECKKAQENARVKDFNSGTASTNIGPDPDFPDFDLICEA
;
A
#
# COMPACT_ATOMS: atom_id res chain seq x y z
N MET A 1 -33.37 -48.81 -53.35
CA MET A 1 -32.37 -47.76 -53.04
C MET A 1 -32.92 -46.90 -51.91
N ARG A 2 -32.24 -46.89 -50.75
CA ARG A 2 -32.65 -46.21 -49.52
C ARG A 2 -31.81 -44.94 -49.39
N THR A 3 -32.43 -43.76 -49.32
CA THR A 3 -31.77 -42.52 -48.88
C THR A 3 -32.35 -42.15 -47.51
N ARG A 4 -31.48 -42.05 -46.50
CA ARG A 4 -31.82 -41.48 -45.18
C ARG A 4 -31.05 -40.17 -45.03
N PRO A 5 -31.68 -39.09 -44.53
CA PRO A 5 -31.05 -37.79 -44.39
C PRO A 5 -30.08 -37.79 -43.19
N LEU A 6 -28.95 -37.11 -43.36
CA LEU A 6 -27.95 -36.88 -42.32
C LEU A 6 -28.45 -35.74 -41.42
N LEU A 7 -28.79 -36.04 -40.17
CA LEU A 7 -29.18 -35.04 -39.16
C LEU A 7 -27.89 -34.51 -38.51
N THR A 8 -27.52 -33.27 -38.82
CA THR A 8 -26.38 -32.57 -38.19
C THR A 8 -26.78 -32.03 -36.83
N LEU A 9 -26.24 -32.63 -35.76
CA LEU A 9 -26.34 -32.11 -34.39
C LEU A 9 -25.35 -30.95 -34.22
N LEU A 10 -25.88 -29.73 -34.05
CA LEU A 10 -25.12 -28.54 -33.69
C LEU A 10 -25.01 -28.48 -32.15
N PRO A 11 -23.82 -28.60 -31.55
CA PRO A 11 -23.68 -28.47 -30.10
C PRO A 11 -23.84 -26.99 -29.69
N MET A 12 -24.92 -26.67 -28.97
CA MET A 12 -25.02 -25.44 -28.19
C MET A 12 -23.94 -25.48 -27.10
N ALA A 13 -22.84 -24.75 -27.30
CA ALA A 13 -21.92 -24.44 -26.22
C ALA A 13 -22.57 -23.33 -25.36
N LEU A 14 -23.07 -23.68 -24.17
CA LEU A 14 -23.44 -22.69 -23.17
C LEU A 14 -22.15 -22.02 -22.65
N PRO A 15 -22.05 -20.69 -22.61
CA PRO A 15 -20.95 -20.02 -21.94
C PRO A 15 -21.07 -20.30 -20.44
N ALA A 16 -20.08 -20.99 -19.88
CA ALA A 16 -19.94 -21.11 -18.44
C ALA A 16 -19.63 -19.71 -17.88
N LEU A 17 -20.62 -19.08 -17.26
CA LEU A 17 -20.43 -17.89 -16.43
C LEU A 17 -19.67 -18.33 -15.16
N THR A 18 -18.34 -18.33 -15.25
CA THR A 18 -17.48 -18.35 -14.07
C THR A 18 -17.71 -17.05 -13.30
N HIS A 19 -18.55 -17.10 -12.26
CA HIS A 19 -18.68 -16.01 -11.31
C HIS A 19 -17.38 -15.98 -10.50
N ALA A 20 -16.49 -15.05 -10.82
CA ALA A 20 -15.39 -14.72 -9.93
C ALA A 20 -16.00 -14.28 -8.59
N SER A 21 -15.51 -14.84 -7.48
CA SER A 21 -15.91 -14.40 -6.14
C SER A 21 -15.76 -12.88 -6.04
N PRO A 22 -16.72 -12.15 -5.45
CA PRO A 22 -16.59 -10.71 -5.26
C PRO A 22 -15.32 -10.42 -4.45
N GLN A 23 -14.53 -9.46 -4.91
CA GLN A 23 -13.35 -9.01 -4.16
C GLN A 23 -13.79 -8.46 -2.79
N PRO A 24 -13.02 -8.71 -1.71
CA PRO A 24 -13.27 -8.10 -0.41
C PRO A 24 -13.43 -6.57 -0.50
N ALA A 25 -14.26 -5.98 0.36
CA ALA A 25 -14.44 -4.53 0.38
C ALA A 25 -13.18 -3.81 0.89
N LEU A 26 -12.86 -2.64 0.31
CA LEU A 26 -11.89 -1.70 0.87
C LEU A 26 -12.53 -0.97 2.04
N VAL A 27 -11.84 -0.94 3.17
CA VAL A 27 -12.34 -0.37 4.42
C VAL A 27 -11.27 0.59 4.94
N ALA A 28 -11.65 1.86 5.11
CA ALA A 28 -10.80 2.83 5.78
C ALA A 28 -10.61 2.44 7.25
N GLU A 29 -9.44 2.74 7.82
CA GLU A 29 -9.08 2.36 9.19
C GLU A 29 -10.15 2.72 10.22
N GLU A 30 -10.75 3.89 10.07
CA GLU A 30 -11.77 4.40 10.97
C GLU A 30 -13.05 3.53 11.00
N TYR A 31 -13.36 2.76 9.96
CA TYR A 31 -14.54 1.90 9.91
C TYR A 31 -14.24 0.42 10.18
N MET A 32 -12.96 0.05 10.37
CA MET A 32 -12.60 -1.35 10.62
C MET A 32 -13.27 -1.91 11.89
N HIS A 33 -13.47 -1.09 12.91
CA HIS A 33 -14.13 -1.49 14.16
C HIS A 33 -15.63 -1.79 13.99
N LEU A 34 -16.24 -1.37 12.88
CA LEU A 34 -17.64 -1.64 12.54
C LEU A 34 -17.80 -2.89 11.67
N MET A 35 -16.70 -3.45 11.16
CA MET A 35 -16.77 -4.64 10.31
C MET A 35 -17.18 -5.86 11.14
N PRO A 36 -18.09 -6.71 10.62
CA PRO A 36 -18.46 -7.93 11.32
C PRO A 36 -17.23 -8.81 11.55
N ARG A 37 -17.15 -9.41 12.74
CA ARG A 37 -16.10 -10.39 13.07
C ARG A 37 -16.02 -11.48 12.01
N ASN A 38 -14.80 -11.93 11.73
CA ASN A 38 -14.48 -13.00 10.77
C ASN A 38 -14.80 -12.63 9.30
N THR A 39 -14.96 -11.33 9.00
CA THR A 39 -15.10 -10.84 7.62
C THR A 39 -13.74 -10.46 7.07
N LEU A 40 -13.42 -10.93 5.86
CA LEU A 40 -12.24 -10.49 5.13
C LEU A 40 -12.53 -9.14 4.47
N PHE A 41 -11.64 -8.18 4.68
CA PHE A 41 -11.65 -6.87 4.04
C PHE A 41 -10.23 -6.44 3.71
N PHE A 42 -10.11 -5.47 2.81
CA PHE A 42 -8.85 -4.81 2.52
C PHE A 42 -8.77 -3.52 3.34
N ARG A 43 -7.66 -3.30 4.06
CA ARG A 43 -7.44 -2.05 4.78
C ARG A 43 -6.92 -0.99 3.82
N GLN A 44 -7.57 0.16 3.76
CA GLN A 44 -7.08 1.31 3.01
C GLN A 44 -6.00 2.01 3.82
N THR A 45 -4.83 2.17 3.23
CA THR A 45 -3.68 2.86 3.85
C THR A 45 -3.86 4.37 3.79
N THR A 46 -3.68 5.05 4.92
CA THR A 46 -3.78 6.52 5.03
C THR A 46 -2.47 7.23 4.70
N ASP A 47 -1.33 6.57 4.93
CA ASP A 47 0.01 7.04 4.60
C ASP A 47 0.79 5.96 3.82
N LEU A 48 1.13 6.27 2.56
CA LEU A 48 1.87 5.35 1.71
C LEU A 48 3.40 5.39 1.94
N GLN A 49 3.90 6.29 2.80
CA GLN A 49 5.31 6.33 3.18
C GLN A 49 5.67 5.18 4.13
N SER A 50 6.29 4.15 3.58
CA SER A 50 6.67 2.93 4.33
C SER A 50 7.99 3.00 5.12
N PHE A 51 8.83 4.02 4.91
CA PHE A 51 10.13 4.15 5.57
C PHE A 51 9.99 4.87 6.92
N THR A 52 10.48 4.24 7.99
CA THR A 52 10.26 4.71 9.37
C THR A 52 11.52 5.16 10.10
N SER A 53 12.72 4.87 9.57
CA SER A 53 13.97 5.31 10.19
C SER A 53 14.10 6.84 10.12
N ALA A 54 14.59 7.44 11.19
CA ALA A 54 14.68 8.89 11.35
C ALA A 54 16.04 9.31 11.96
N LEU A 55 17.11 9.26 11.17
CA LEU A 55 18.44 9.70 11.61
C LEU A 55 18.41 11.18 12.01
N GLY A 56 19.00 11.50 13.16
CA GLY A 56 18.89 12.85 13.72
C GLY A 56 17.47 13.28 14.07
N GLY A 57 16.50 12.34 14.10
CA GLY A 57 15.08 12.59 14.27
C GLY A 57 14.37 13.16 13.03
N ALA A 58 15.00 13.13 11.85
CA ALA A 58 14.40 13.56 10.59
C ALA A 58 13.66 12.38 9.95
N ALA A 59 12.33 12.38 10.06
CA ALA A 59 11.46 11.37 9.45
C ALA A 59 11.09 11.78 8.03
N ALA A 60 10.66 10.82 7.21
CA ALA A 60 10.08 11.11 5.90
C ALA A 60 8.65 11.63 6.05
N ASP A 61 8.27 12.60 5.22
CA ASP A 61 6.91 13.14 5.23
C ASP A 61 5.89 12.12 4.75
N SER A 62 4.70 12.13 5.34
CA SER A 62 3.61 11.24 4.94
C SER A 62 3.19 11.48 3.48
N ILE A 63 2.90 10.39 2.76
CA ILE A 63 2.29 10.41 1.43
C ILE A 63 0.79 10.13 1.60
N THR A 64 0.00 11.20 1.57
CA THR A 64 -1.45 11.15 1.86
C THR A 64 -2.29 11.36 0.60
N ASN A 65 -3.58 11.05 0.70
CA ASN A 65 -4.51 11.30 -0.39
C ASN A 65 -4.90 12.78 -0.43
N SER A 66 -4.62 13.46 -1.55
CA SER A 66 -4.93 14.89 -1.72
C SER A 66 -6.44 15.19 -1.87
N GLY A 67 -7.24 14.17 -2.21
CA GLY A 67 -8.64 14.31 -2.61
C GLY A 67 -8.84 14.74 -4.07
N ASP A 68 -7.76 15.04 -4.81
CA ASP A 68 -7.80 15.38 -6.24
C ASP A 68 -7.47 14.14 -7.08
N SER A 69 -8.43 13.69 -7.90
CA SER A 69 -8.22 12.52 -8.76
C SER A 69 -7.14 12.71 -9.83
N GLU A 70 -6.84 13.94 -10.24
CA GLU A 70 -5.78 14.21 -11.23
C GLU A 70 -4.39 14.21 -10.59
N ARG A 71 -4.30 14.50 -9.29
CA ARG A 71 -3.05 14.58 -8.51
C ARG A 71 -3.23 13.94 -7.14
N PRO A 72 -3.44 12.61 -7.07
CA PRO A 72 -4.00 11.96 -5.87
C PRO A 72 -3.03 11.89 -4.68
N PHE A 73 -1.73 12.12 -4.88
CA PHE A 73 -0.74 12.04 -3.82
C PHE A 73 -0.40 13.42 -3.29
N GLN A 74 -0.27 13.57 -1.97
CA GLN A 74 0.15 14.79 -1.30
C GLN A 74 1.28 14.52 -0.32
N VAL A 75 2.30 15.38 -0.35
CA VAL A 75 3.45 15.38 0.57
C VAL A 75 3.74 16.83 0.95
N ASP A 76 3.66 17.17 2.24
CA ASP A 76 3.92 18.52 2.75
C ASP A 76 3.19 19.64 1.97
N GLY A 77 1.94 19.38 1.56
CA GLY A 77 1.12 20.31 0.79
C GLY A 77 1.38 20.35 -0.72
N ASP A 78 2.50 19.79 -1.20
CA ASP A 78 2.74 19.55 -2.62
C ASP A 78 1.92 18.34 -3.08
N THR A 79 1.29 18.41 -4.27
CA THR A 79 0.54 17.29 -4.86
C THR A 79 1.28 16.65 -6.02
N PHE A 80 1.03 15.37 -6.32
CA PHE A 80 1.73 14.61 -7.37
C PHE A 80 0.76 13.70 -8.13
N THR A 81 1.10 13.44 -9.39
CA THR A 81 0.33 12.56 -10.29
C THR A 81 0.58 11.08 -10.04
N ASP A 82 1.74 10.75 -9.48
CA ASP A 82 2.20 9.38 -9.27
C ASP A 82 2.93 9.22 -7.94
N PHE A 83 2.89 7.98 -7.42
CA PHE A 83 3.46 7.61 -6.14
C PHE A 83 4.98 7.73 -6.12
N GLU A 84 5.67 7.46 -7.23
CA GLU A 84 7.13 7.51 -7.29
C GLU A 84 7.63 8.94 -7.05
N SER A 85 7.03 9.93 -7.72
CA SER A 85 7.36 11.34 -7.55
C SER A 85 7.05 11.82 -6.12
N ALA A 86 5.92 11.40 -5.55
CA ALA A 86 5.57 11.70 -4.16
C ALA A 86 6.56 11.07 -3.16
N GLY A 87 6.92 9.80 -3.37
CA GLY A 87 7.92 9.09 -2.56
C GLY A 87 9.29 9.74 -2.62
N GLN A 88 9.73 10.17 -3.81
CA GLN A 88 10.96 10.94 -3.97
C GLN A 88 10.92 12.24 -3.17
N ARG A 89 9.83 13.03 -3.29
CA ARG A 89 9.66 14.27 -2.52
C ARG A 89 9.75 14.04 -1.02
N SER A 90 9.05 13.02 -0.51
CA SER A 90 9.04 12.64 0.90
C SER A 90 10.44 12.29 1.42
N CYS A 91 11.21 11.49 0.67
CA CYS A 91 12.59 11.15 1.03
C CYS A 91 13.57 12.33 0.87
N ASP A 92 13.37 13.22 -0.10
CA ASP A 92 14.20 14.41 -0.26
C ASP A 92 13.94 15.44 0.85
N ASN A 93 12.70 15.56 1.33
CA ASN A 93 12.36 16.38 2.50
C ASN A 93 13.06 15.85 3.76
N GLN A 94 13.00 14.53 4.00
CA GLN A 94 13.75 13.87 5.08
C GLN A 94 15.24 14.21 5.02
N PHE A 95 15.85 14.05 3.85
CA PHE A 95 17.27 14.33 3.65
C PHE A 95 17.61 15.78 3.98
N ASN A 96 16.78 16.73 3.53
CA ASN A 96 16.98 18.14 3.78
C ASN A 96 16.92 18.44 5.29
N GLU A 97 15.96 17.87 6.01
CA GLU A 97 15.89 18.00 7.46
C GLU A 97 17.09 17.37 8.17
N CYS A 98 17.45 16.14 7.81
CA CYS A 98 18.60 15.43 8.38
C CYS A 98 19.88 16.25 8.17
N SER A 99 20.09 16.73 6.94
CA SER A 99 21.26 17.53 6.56
C SER A 99 21.31 18.85 7.31
N GLN A 100 20.18 19.53 7.51
CA GLN A 100 20.11 20.73 8.33
C GLN A 100 20.57 20.45 9.77
N ARG A 101 20.07 19.38 10.39
CA ARG A 101 20.46 18.99 11.76
C ARG A 101 21.92 18.56 11.87
N ALA A 102 22.47 17.89 10.85
CA ALA A 102 23.90 17.57 10.79
C ALA A 102 24.77 18.84 10.67
N ASN A 103 24.33 19.79 9.84
CA ASN A 103 25.01 21.07 9.64
C ASN A 103 24.95 21.97 10.89
N GLU A 104 23.85 21.97 11.63
CA GLU A 104 23.70 22.67 12.92
C GLU A 104 24.74 22.20 13.95
N GLN A 105 25.13 20.92 13.89
CA GLN A 105 26.19 20.33 14.70
C GLN A 105 27.59 20.51 14.08
N GLY A 106 27.70 21.27 12.99
CA GLY A 106 28.94 21.51 12.26
C GLY A 106 29.54 20.28 11.58
N ASN A 107 28.72 19.27 11.24
CA ASN A 107 29.16 17.97 10.69
C ASN A 107 30.17 17.23 11.58
N LYS A 108 30.10 17.44 12.89
CA LYS A 108 30.99 16.83 13.88
C LYS A 108 30.22 16.11 15.00
N GLY A 109 28.90 16.02 14.88
CA GLY A 109 28.04 15.31 15.82
C GLY A 109 28.06 13.80 15.60
N ASP A 110 27.05 13.14 16.15
CA ASP A 110 26.89 11.68 16.08
C ASP A 110 26.57 11.17 14.66
N PHE A 111 26.18 12.07 13.76
CA PHE A 111 25.96 11.83 12.34
C PHE A 111 26.32 13.06 11.50
N LYS A 112 26.48 12.87 10.20
CA LYS A 112 26.88 13.86 9.20
C LYS A 112 25.92 13.82 8.01
N VAL A 113 26.07 14.80 7.11
CA VAL A 113 25.29 14.85 5.87
C VAL A 113 25.46 13.59 5.01
N GLU A 114 26.64 12.95 5.01
CA GLU A 114 26.86 11.68 4.30
C GLU A 114 25.96 10.55 4.83
N ASP A 115 25.77 10.47 6.15
CA ASP A 115 24.85 9.49 6.76
C ASP A 115 23.38 9.78 6.39
N CYS A 116 23.04 11.06 6.14
CA CYS A 116 21.72 11.45 5.64
C CYS A 116 21.52 11.02 4.18
N ASP A 117 22.56 11.03 3.35
CA ASP A 117 22.48 10.51 1.98
C ASP A 117 22.19 9.00 1.99
N ASP A 118 22.84 8.24 2.86
CA ASP A 118 22.56 6.81 3.05
C ASP A 118 21.11 6.59 3.49
N GLN A 119 20.60 7.37 4.46
CA GLN A 119 19.20 7.30 4.90
C GLN A 119 18.22 7.58 3.75
N LYS A 120 18.52 8.57 2.90
CA LYS A 120 17.70 8.93 1.73
C LYS A 120 17.64 7.78 0.72
N ASP A 121 18.75 7.11 0.46
CA ASP A 121 18.80 5.97 -0.46
C ASP A 121 18.01 4.77 0.08
N GLU A 122 18.09 4.51 1.39
CA GLU A 122 17.25 3.52 2.05
C GLU A 122 15.76 3.88 1.97
N CYS A 123 15.41 5.16 2.18
CA CYS A 123 14.05 5.67 2.04
C CYS A 123 13.51 5.45 0.63
N LYS A 124 14.27 5.82 -0.41
CA LYS A 124 13.88 5.63 -1.82
C LYS A 124 13.69 4.15 -2.15
N LYS A 125 14.60 3.30 -1.68
CA LYS A 125 14.49 1.85 -1.84
C LYS A 125 13.24 1.29 -1.13
N ALA A 126 12.89 1.78 0.05
CA ALA A 126 11.67 1.38 0.73
C ALA A 126 10.41 1.77 -0.06
N GLN A 127 10.39 2.95 -0.69
CA GLN A 127 9.29 3.37 -1.55
C GLN A 127 9.22 2.53 -2.84
N GLU A 128 10.36 2.24 -3.46
CA GLU A 128 10.42 1.35 -4.63
C GLU A 128 9.87 -0.04 -4.33
N ASN A 129 10.13 -0.57 -3.13
CA ASN A 129 9.67 -1.88 -2.68
C ASN A 129 8.33 -1.85 -1.93
N ALA A 130 7.64 -0.71 -1.86
CA ALA A 130 6.34 -0.59 -1.21
C ALA A 130 5.32 -1.51 -1.89
N ARG A 131 4.57 -2.27 -1.07
CA ARG A 131 3.54 -3.22 -1.53
C ARG A 131 2.29 -2.53 -2.03
N VAL A 132 1.92 -1.41 -1.39
CA VAL A 132 0.78 -0.57 -1.75
C VAL A 132 1.34 0.76 -2.23
N LYS A 133 0.95 1.17 -3.44
CA LYS A 133 1.44 2.40 -4.11
C LYS A 133 0.31 3.30 -4.59
N ASP A 134 -0.91 3.04 -4.13
CA ASP A 134 -2.09 3.80 -4.48
C ASP A 134 -3.13 3.71 -3.35
N PHE A 135 -4.11 4.61 -3.34
CA PHE A 135 -5.13 4.68 -2.29
C PHE A 135 -6.38 3.83 -2.58
N ASN A 136 -6.43 3.15 -3.72
CA ASN A 136 -7.54 2.30 -4.16
C ASN A 136 -7.24 0.80 -3.98
N SER A 137 -6.00 0.44 -3.66
CA SER A 137 -5.56 -0.90 -3.33
C SER A 137 -5.38 -0.99 -1.83
N GLY A 138 -6.05 -1.93 -1.17
CA GLY A 138 -5.85 -2.16 0.26
C GLY A 138 -5.07 -3.44 0.53
N THR A 139 -4.46 -3.51 1.71
CA THR A 139 -3.68 -4.68 2.13
C THR A 139 -4.62 -5.83 2.47
N ALA A 140 -4.38 -7.00 1.87
CA ALA A 140 -5.18 -8.19 2.13
C ALA A 140 -4.98 -8.64 3.57
N SER A 141 -6.07 -8.67 4.34
CA SER A 141 -6.09 -9.37 5.62
C SER A 141 -6.48 -10.83 5.36
N THR A 142 -5.69 -11.77 5.89
CA THR A 142 -5.98 -13.20 5.84
C THR A 142 -6.28 -13.72 7.24
N ASN A 143 -7.35 -14.51 7.38
CA ASN A 143 -7.69 -15.19 8.61
C ASN A 143 -6.89 -16.50 8.71
N ILE A 144 -6.01 -16.61 9.70
CA ILE A 144 -5.15 -17.78 9.92
C ILE A 144 -5.79 -18.79 10.90
N GLY A 145 -6.98 -18.46 11.42
CA GLY A 145 -7.74 -19.28 12.35
C GLY A 145 -7.71 -18.76 13.78
N PRO A 146 -8.25 -19.52 14.75
CA PRO A 146 -8.41 -19.09 16.13
C PRO A 146 -7.08 -18.83 16.83
N ASP A 147 -7.04 -17.79 17.67
CA ASP A 147 -5.92 -17.51 18.57
C ASP A 147 -5.75 -18.68 19.58
N PRO A 148 -4.53 -19.25 19.72
CA PRO A 148 -4.28 -20.36 20.64
C PRO A 148 -4.59 -20.06 22.11
N ASP A 149 -4.43 -18.81 22.54
CA ASP A 149 -4.67 -18.36 23.91
C ASP A 149 -6.10 -17.84 24.10
N PHE A 150 -6.72 -17.36 23.02
CA PHE A 150 -8.07 -16.80 23.01
C PHE A 150 -8.92 -17.32 21.85
N PRO A 151 -9.45 -18.56 21.92
CA PRO A 151 -10.10 -19.24 20.79
C PRO A 151 -11.40 -18.59 20.29
N ASP A 152 -11.92 -17.59 21.01
CA ASP A 152 -13.06 -16.76 20.59
C ASP A 152 -12.65 -15.64 19.62
N PHE A 153 -11.35 -15.42 19.39
CA PHE A 153 -10.80 -14.42 18.49
C PHE A 153 -9.98 -15.10 17.39
N ASP A 154 -10.19 -14.71 16.14
CA ASP A 154 -9.37 -15.18 15.02
C ASP A 154 -8.13 -14.29 14.84
N LEU A 155 -6.99 -14.93 14.56
CA LEU A 155 -5.75 -14.26 14.17
C LEU A 155 -5.84 -13.80 12.72
N ILE A 156 -5.73 -12.49 12.52
CA ILE A 156 -5.70 -11.86 11.20
C ILE A 156 -4.27 -11.41 10.90
N CYS A 157 -3.72 -11.84 9.77
CA CYS A 157 -2.41 -11.38 9.29
C CYS A 157 -2.59 -10.49 8.06
N GLU A 158 -1.84 -9.39 8.01
CA GLU A 158 -1.71 -8.56 6.82
C GLU A 158 -0.65 -9.20 5.89
N ALA A 159 -0.99 -9.40 4.61
CA ALA A 159 -0.14 -10.10 3.64
C ALA A 159 0.94 -9.23 3.01
#